data_AF-A0A2S1H294-F1
#
_entry.id   AF-A0A2S1H294-F1
#
_cell.length_a   1.000
_cell.length_b   1.000
_cell.length_c   1.000
_cell.angle_alpha   90.00
_cell.angle_beta   90.00
_cell.angle_gamma   90.00
#
_symmetry.space_group_name_H-M   'P 1'
#
loop_
_entity.id
_entity.type
_entity.pdbx_description
1 polymer ?
#
loop_
_entity_poly.entity_id
_entity_poly.type
_entity_poly.pdbx_seq_one_letter_code
_entity_poly.pdbx_strand_id
1 'polypeptide(L)'
;MNVMGIVGIVLGISGGLFGLMYGRKKAAEQRGLDERNAEITKNALASGWKVTLAAIYIFFVLLACGVQFSVAQVLGLLLIIHMIGWAGSLIYYQYRF
;
A
#
# COMPACT_ATOMS: atom_id res chain seq x y z
N MET A 1 -19.23 -19.01 -3.10
CA MET A 1 -18.16 -18.00 -3.30
C MET A 1 -18.82 -16.68 -3.69
N ASN A 2 -18.43 -15.57 -3.07
CA ASN A 2 -19.01 -14.26 -3.37
C ASN A 2 -18.37 -13.68 -4.64
N VAL A 3 -19.11 -13.72 -5.75
CA VAL A 3 -18.66 -13.28 -7.08
C VAL A 3 -18.12 -11.84 -7.05
N MET A 4 -18.76 -10.95 -6.30
CA MET A 4 -18.33 -9.55 -6.18
C MET A 4 -16.97 -9.41 -5.51
N GLY A 5 -16.67 -10.26 -4.52
CA GLY A 5 -15.35 -10.26 -3.85
C GLY A 5 -14.23 -10.68 -4.80
N ILE A 6 -14.48 -11.68 -5.66
CA ILE A 6 -13.51 -12.14 -6.65
C ILE A 6 -13.28 -11.07 -7.71
N VAL A 7 -14.35 -10.45 -8.21
CA VAL A 7 -14.27 -9.34 -9.16
C VAL A 7 -13.43 -8.20 -8.58
N GLY A 8 -13.66 -7.83 -7.31
CA GLY A 8 -12.88 -6.80 -6.63
C GLY A 8 -11.37 -7.13 -6.57
N ILE A 9 -11.01 -8.37 -6.24
CA ILE A 9 -9.60 -8.81 -6.21
C ILE A 9 -8.97 -8.77 -7.61
N VAL A 10 -9.67 -9.29 -8.61
CA VAL A 10 -9.16 -9.31 -10.00
C VAL A 10 -8.93 -7.90 -10.53
N LEU A 11 -9.90 -7.01 -10.34
CA LEU A 11 -9.77 -5.61 -10.75
C LEU A 11 -8.69 -4.87 -9.96
N GLY A 12 -8.56 -5.15 -8.66
CA GLY A 12 -7.50 -4.57 -7.83
C GLY A 12 -6.10 -4.97 -8.29
N ILE A 13 -5.89 -6.27 -8.57
CA ILE A 13 -4.60 -6.78 -9.07
C ILE A 13 -4.32 -6.23 -10.48
N SER A 14 -5.30 -6.28 -11.39
CA SER A 14 -5.09 -5.82 -12.77
C SER A 14 -4.82 -4.31 -12.84
N GLY A 15 -5.57 -3.51 -12.08
CA GLY A 15 -5.34 -2.07 -11.95
C GLY A 15 -3.99 -1.75 -11.33
N GLY A 16 -3.60 -2.47 -10.27
CA GLY A 16 -2.29 -2.31 -9.63
C GLY A 16 -1.12 -2.64 -10.58
N LEU A 17 -1.21 -3.75 -11.31
CA LEU A 17 -0.22 -4.13 -12.32
C LEU A 17 -0.15 -3.10 -13.45
N PHE A 18 -1.29 -2.66 -13.97
CA PHE A 18 -1.35 -1.63 -15.00
C PHE A 18 -0.69 -0.32 -14.53
N GLY A 19 -1.03 0.14 -13.33
CA GLY A 19 -0.44 1.34 -12.73
C GLY A 19 1.08 1.22 -12.54
N LEU A 20 1.56 0.07 -12.08
CA LEU A 20 2.99 -0.20 -11.91
C LEU A 20 3.74 -0.17 -13.25
N MET A 21 3.21 -0.84 -14.28
CA MET A 21 3.83 -0.89 -15.60
C MET A 21 3.84 0.48 -16.27
N TYR A 22 2.70 1.15 -16.31
CA TYR A 22 2.56 2.46 -16.95
C TYR A 22 3.35 3.54 -16.20
N GLY A 23 3.27 3.55 -14.87
CA GLY A 23 4.00 4.49 -14.02
C GLY A 23 5.52 4.36 -14.20
N ARG A 24 6.05 3.13 -14.23
CA ARG A 24 7.48 2.90 -14.49
C ARG A 24 7.92 3.32 -15.88
N LYS A 25 7.10 3.06 -16.91
CA LYS A 25 7.37 3.51 -18.28
C LYS A 25 7.51 5.05 -18.32
N LYS A 26 6.55 5.75 -17.74
CA LYS A 26 6.56 7.23 -17.71
C LYS A 26 7.72 7.79 -16.87
N ALA A 27 8.05 7.15 -15.75
CA ALA A 27 9.20 7.54 -14.94
C ALA A 27 10.52 7.38 -15.71
N ALA A 28 10.67 6.32 -16.51
CA ALA A 28 11.84 6.14 -17.36
C ALA A 28 11.95 7.23 -18.44
N GLU A 29 10.85 7.56 -19.11
CA GLU A 29 10.80 8.64 -20.13
C GLU A 29 11.20 10.00 -19.56
N GLN A 30 10.93 10.25 -18.28
CA GLN A 30 11.23 11.51 -17.58
C GLN A 30 12.55 11.48 -16.79
N ARG A 31 13.38 10.45 -16.96
CA ARG A 31 14.61 10.23 -16.15
C ARG A 31 14.38 10.19 -14.63
N GLY A 32 13.16 9.86 -14.20
CA GLY A 32 12.76 9.78 -12.79
C GLY A 32 13.15 8.45 -12.12
N LEU A 33 13.94 7.59 -12.78
CA LEU A 33 14.51 6.37 -12.20
C LEU A 33 15.97 6.60 -11.82
N ASP A 34 16.19 7.63 -11.00
CA ASP A 34 17.51 8.03 -10.50
C ASP A 34 17.79 7.49 -9.08
N GLU A 35 18.99 7.74 -8.57
CA GLU A 35 19.39 7.35 -7.21
C GLU A 35 18.48 7.98 -6.16
N ARG A 36 18.04 9.23 -6.39
CA ARG A 36 17.09 9.93 -5.52
C ARG A 36 15.77 9.17 -5.43
N ASN A 37 15.20 8.75 -6.56
CA ASN A 37 13.97 7.96 -6.58
C ASN A 37 14.15 6.60 -5.89
N ALA A 38 15.31 5.97 -6.00
CA ALA A 38 15.62 4.74 -5.27
C ALA A 38 15.62 4.96 -3.75
N GLU A 39 16.21 6.06 -3.28
CA GLU A 39 16.23 6.41 -1.86
C GLU A 39 14.83 6.79 -1.34
N ILE A 40 14.08 7.61 -2.10
CA ILE A 40 12.68 7.95 -1.80
C ILE A 40 11.84 6.68 -1.68
N THR A 41 11.95 5.77 -2.64
CA THR A 41 11.18 4.51 -2.66
C THR A 41 11.51 3.64 -1.45
N LYS A 42 12.79 3.51 -1.10
CA LYS A 42 13.25 2.77 0.08
C LYS A 42 12.67 3.35 1.37
N ASN A 43 12.74 4.67 1.53
CA ASN A 43 12.22 5.36 2.70
C ASN A 43 10.68 5.27 2.78
N ALA A 44 10.00 5.42 1.64
CA ALA A 44 8.55 5.27 1.56
C ALA A 44 8.09 3.86 1.92
N LEU A 45 8.79 2.83 1.43
CA LEU A 45 8.50 1.42 1.77
C LEU A 45 8.69 1.16 3.27
N ALA A 46 9.80 1.65 3.84
CA ALA A 46 10.05 1.51 5.27
C ALA A 46 8.95 2.19 6.12
N SER A 47 8.51 3.38 5.72
CA SER A 47 7.40 4.08 6.38
C SER A 47 6.06 3.36 6.22
N GLY A 48 5.77 2.80 5.04
CA GLY A 48 4.60 1.96 4.81
C GLY A 48 4.55 0.76 5.76
N TRP A 49 5.68 0.05 5.95
CA TRP A 49 5.76 -1.04 6.92
C TRP A 49 5.56 -0.60 8.38
N LYS A 50 6.07 0.57 8.78
CA LYS A 50 5.82 1.12 10.12
C LYS A 50 4.34 1.39 10.34
N VAL A 51 3.66 1.98 9.35
CA VAL A 51 2.22 2.25 9.40
C VAL A 51 1.43 0.94 9.48
N THR A 52 1.78 -0.06 8.68
CA THR A 52 1.14 -1.38 8.73
C THR A 52 1.33 -2.06 10.08
N LEU A 53 2.55 -1.99 10.64
CA LEU A 53 2.82 -2.56 11.96
C LEU A 53 1.98 -1.90 13.05
N ALA A 54 1.84 -0.57 13.02
CA ALA A 54 0.96 0.15 13.93
C ALA A 54 -0.51 -0.30 13.79
N ALA A 55 -1.00 -0.46 12.56
CA ALA A 55 -2.35 -0.96 12.30
C ALA A 55 -2.56 -2.39 12.81
N ILE A 56 -1.57 -3.27 12.67
CA ILE A 56 -1.62 -4.63 13.22
C ILE A 56 -1.80 -4.58 14.74
N TYR A 57 -1.01 -3.76 15.45
CA TYR A 57 -1.18 -3.60 16.90
C TYR A 57 -2.56 -3.06 17.28
N ILE A 58 -3.09 -2.09 16.53
CA ILE A 58 -4.44 -1.57 16.75
C ILE A 58 -5.49 -2.69 16.58
N PHE A 59 -5.42 -3.49 15.52
CA PHE A 59 -6.34 -4.61 15.33
C PHE A 59 -6.23 -5.66 16.44
N PHE A 60 -5.02 -5.93 16.95
CA PHE A 60 -4.84 -6.82 18.10
C PHE A 60 -5.48 -6.27 19.38
N VAL A 61 -5.33 -4.97 19.65
CA VAL A 61 -5.99 -4.33 20.81
C VAL A 61 -7.51 -4.40 20.67
N LEU A 62 -8.05 -4.09 19.49
CA LEU A 62 -9.49 -4.19 19.23
C LEU A 62 -10.02 -5.61 19.42
N LEU A 63 -9.28 -6.62 18.94
CA LEU A 63 -9.62 -8.02 19.16
C LEU A 63 -9.63 -8.37 20.65
N ALA A 64 -8.64 -7.91 21.43
CA ALA A 64 -8.59 -8.11 22.88
C ALA A 64 -9.74 -7.41 23.62
N CYS A 65 -10.26 -6.30 23.08
CA CYS A 65 -11.46 -5.63 23.56
C CYS A 65 -12.77 -6.33 23.14
N GLY A 66 -12.71 -7.47 22.44
CA GLY A 66 -13.87 -8.25 22.03
C GLY A 66 -14.49 -7.84 20.69
N VAL A 67 -13.84 -6.97 19.92
CA VAL A 67 -14.31 -6.60 18.57
C VAL A 67 -14.06 -7.78 17.62
N GLN A 68 -15.11 -8.19 16.90
CA GLN A 68 -15.04 -9.29 15.95
C GLN A 68 -14.81 -8.78 14.54
N PHE A 69 -13.78 -9.31 13.88
CA PHE A 69 -13.50 -9.07 12.46
C PHE A 69 -13.44 -10.41 11.72
N SER A 70 -13.98 -10.46 10.51
CA SER A 70 -13.67 -11.54 9.59
C SER A 70 -12.24 -11.41 9.06
N VAL A 71 -11.62 -12.55 8.72
CA VAL A 71 -10.26 -12.56 8.13
C VAL A 71 -10.18 -11.68 6.88
N ALA A 72 -11.22 -11.72 6.03
CA ALA A 72 -11.30 -10.89 4.83
C ALA A 72 -11.28 -9.38 5.15
N GLN A 73 -11.98 -8.94 6.21
CA GLN A 73 -11.98 -7.54 6.63
C GLN A 73 -10.60 -7.11 7.12
N VAL A 74 -9.95 -7.90 7.98
CA VAL A 74 -8.62 -7.57 8.51
C VAL A 74 -7.60 -7.47 7.37
N LEU A 75 -7.56 -8.46 6.47
CA LEU A 75 -6.63 -8.45 5.34
C LEU A 75 -6.90 -7.28 4.37
N GLY A 76 -8.16 -6.99 4.08
CA GLY A 76 -8.54 -5.86 3.22
C GLY A 76 -8.13 -4.52 3.82
N LEU A 77 -8.41 -4.30 5.11
CA LEU A 77 -8.03 -3.07 5.80
C LEU A 77 -6.52 -2.92 5.92
N LEU A 78 -5.80 -3.99 6.27
CA LEU A 78 -4.33 -3.96 6.32
C LEU A 78 -3.72 -3.62 4.96
N LEU A 79 -4.26 -4.17 3.87
CA LEU A 79 -3.81 -3.85 2.52
C LEU A 79 -4.04 -2.37 2.18
N ILE A 80 -5.24 -1.85 2.45
CA ILE A 80 -5.56 -0.44 2.20
C ILE A 80 -4.65 0.49 3.02
N ILE A 81 -4.49 0.21 4.32
CA ILE A 81 -3.64 1.00 5.21
C ILE A 81 -2.18 0.96 4.73
N HIS A 82 -1.67 -0.20 4.31
CA HIS A 82 -0.32 -0.33 3.77
C HIS A 82 -0.15 0.51 2.49
N MET A 83 -1.11 0.42 1.56
CA MET A 83 -1.06 1.16 0.30
C MET A 83 -1.13 2.67 0.52
N ILE A 84 -1.99 3.15 1.44
CA ILE A 84 -2.07 4.56 1.80
C ILE A 84 -0.77 5.02 2.49
N GLY A 85 -0.27 4.24 3.46
CA GLY A 85 0.97 4.55 4.18
C GLY A 85 2.17 4.65 3.24
N TRP A 86 2.30 3.70 2.31
CA TRP A 86 3.35 3.70 1.31
C TRP A 86 3.21 4.86 0.31
N ALA A 87 2.04 5.00 -0.34
CA ALA A 87 1.83 6.02 -1.37
C ALA A 87 1.91 7.46 -0.79
N GLY A 88 1.34 7.68 0.39
CA GLY A 88 1.44 8.95 1.10
C GLY A 88 2.88 9.29 1.48
N SER A 89 3.66 8.29 1.92
CA SER A 89 5.08 8.48 2.20
C SER A 89 5.89 8.80 0.93
N LEU A 90 5.54 8.19 -0.21
CA LEU A 90 6.18 8.46 -1.49
C LEU A 90 6.00 9.93 -1.91
N ILE A 91 4.77 10.44 -1.79
CA ILE A 91 4.45 11.85 -2.02
C ILE A 91 5.21 12.75 -1.03
N TYR A 92 5.18 12.41 0.26
CA TYR A 92 5.87 13.18 1.30
C TYR A 92 7.37 13.33 1.03
N TYR A 93 8.06 12.23 0.73
CA TYR A 93 9.49 12.26 0.47
C TYR A 93 9.81 12.98 -0.84
N GLN A 94 8.94 12.89 -1.86
CA GLN A 94 9.12 13.63 -3.10
C GLN A 94 9.08 15.17 -2.91
N TYR A 95 8.37 15.69 -1.92
CA TYR A 95 8.39 17.11 -1.57
C TYR A 95 9.51 17.51 -0.60
N ARG A 96 10.06 16.53 0.14
CA ARG A 96 11.10 16.77 1.15
C ARG A 96 12.51 16.80 0.56
N PHE A 97 12.76 15.99 -0.47
CA PHE A 97 14.03 15.91 -1.21
C PHE A 97 14.00 16.79 -2.46
#